data_AF-A0A839ULR6-F1
#
_entry.id   AF-A0A839ULR6-F1
#
_cell.length_a   1.000
_cell.length_b   1.000
_cell.length_c   1.000
_cell.angle_alpha   90.00
_cell.angle_beta   90.00
_cell.angle_gamma   90.00
#
_symmetry.space_group_name_H-M   'P 1'
#
loop_
_entity.id
_entity.type
_entity.pdbx_description
1 polymer ?
#
loop_
_entity_poly.entity_id
_entity_poly.type
_entity_poly.pdbx_seq_one_letter_code
_entity_poly.pdbx_strand_id
1 'polypeptide(L)'
;MLNENLTDADLAFIDDMLEKYGCDDSIGNFSELDGFLTALASGPDMLLPSQWMPWIWGDEEDQPTWQYEHEATQFFEILINAMNRNSTALMDKPSEFQPMFESIAGTEEGGDQWFLAPWCLGYLRAVFISDWPDLPEDFDHWLALIEQQSFQQHAEELAAQDEDAQAEMAGELTIAALMLHRYWLEQRLPVDSPTETLRRGPKVGRNDPCPCGSGKKFKQCCLH
;
A
#
# COMPACT_ATOMS: atom_id res chain seq x y z
N MET A 1 -13.27 16.27 6.69
CA MET A 1 -13.37 14.90 7.19
C MET A 1 -12.94 14.05 6.02
N LEU A 2 -11.76 13.43 6.11
CA LEU A 2 -11.26 12.55 5.06
C LEU A 2 -12.23 11.38 4.98
N ASN A 3 -12.76 11.14 3.79
CA ASN A 3 -13.65 10.00 3.55
C ASN A 3 -12.76 8.75 3.67
N GLU A 4 -13.01 7.89 4.67
CA GLU A 4 -12.14 6.74 4.93
C GLU A 4 -12.23 5.65 3.85
N ASN A 5 -13.15 5.78 2.89
CA ASN A 5 -13.34 4.81 1.81
C ASN A 5 -13.35 5.53 0.46
N LEU A 6 -12.52 5.02 -0.46
CA LEU A 6 -12.57 5.33 -1.88
C LEU A 6 -13.91 4.85 -2.45
N THR A 7 -14.53 5.68 -3.29
CA THR A 7 -15.78 5.36 -3.98
C THR A 7 -15.53 5.03 -5.44
N ASP A 8 -16.44 4.32 -6.10
CA ASP A 8 -16.35 4.05 -7.55
C ASP A 8 -16.21 5.33 -8.38
N ALA A 9 -16.80 6.43 -7.91
CA ALA A 9 -16.65 7.75 -8.53
C ALA A 9 -15.24 8.33 -8.37
N ASP A 10 -14.54 8.03 -7.27
CA ASP A 10 -13.14 8.41 -7.07
C ASP A 10 -12.24 7.59 -7.99
N LEU A 11 -12.51 6.29 -8.15
CA LEU A 11 -11.74 5.42 -9.05
C LEU A 11 -11.89 5.90 -10.50
N ALA A 12 -13.13 6.08 -10.95
CA ALA A 12 -13.42 6.58 -12.30
C ALA A 12 -12.82 7.98 -12.53
N PHE A 13 -12.82 8.85 -11.51
CA PHE A 13 -12.18 10.15 -11.63
C PHE A 13 -10.67 10.04 -11.82
N ILE A 14 -9.98 9.15 -11.09
CA ILE A 14 -8.54 8.94 -11.29
C ILE A 14 -8.26 8.42 -12.69
N ASP A 15 -9.02 7.43 -13.17
CA ASP A 15 -8.87 6.89 -14.52
C ASP A 15 -9.06 7.99 -15.59
N ASP A 16 -10.10 8.81 -15.47
CA ASP A 16 -10.34 9.96 -16.36
C ASP A 16 -9.16 10.96 -16.36
N MET A 17 -8.53 11.20 -15.20
CA MET A 17 -7.40 12.13 -15.09
C MET A 17 -6.12 11.53 -15.67
N LEU A 18 -5.86 10.24 -15.43
CA LEU A 18 -4.71 9.52 -15.99
C LEU A 18 -4.83 9.44 -17.52
N GLU A 19 -6.02 9.16 -18.06
CA GLU A 19 -6.26 9.16 -19.51
C GLU A 19 -6.09 10.57 -20.10
N LYS A 20 -6.62 11.60 -19.43
CA LYS A 20 -6.62 12.98 -19.95
C LYS A 20 -5.23 13.61 -19.97
N TYR A 21 -4.42 13.36 -18.94
CA TYR A 21 -3.15 14.06 -18.72
C TYR A 21 -1.91 13.19 -18.86
N GLY A 22 -2.06 11.86 -18.91
CA GLY A 22 -0.94 10.93 -19.00
C GLY A 22 -0.27 10.89 -20.37
N CYS A 23 0.90 10.26 -20.38
CA CYS A 23 1.68 9.89 -21.55
C CYS A 23 1.94 8.38 -21.56
N ASP A 24 2.69 7.88 -22.55
CA ASP A 24 3.01 6.46 -22.67
C ASP A 24 3.78 5.90 -21.45
N ASP A 25 4.49 6.77 -20.71
CA ASP A 25 5.26 6.41 -19.52
C ASP A 25 4.48 6.63 -18.21
N SER A 26 3.25 7.16 -18.26
CA SER A 26 2.40 7.35 -17.08
C SER A 26 1.85 6.03 -16.54
N ILE A 27 1.38 6.04 -15.29
CA ILE A 27 0.48 5.00 -14.77
C ILE A 27 -0.82 5.09 -15.57
N GLY A 28 -1.31 3.96 -16.09
CA GLY A 28 -2.43 3.93 -17.04
C GLY A 28 -3.82 3.95 -16.40
N ASN A 29 -3.98 3.38 -15.21
CA ASN A 29 -5.27 3.31 -14.52
C ASN A 29 -5.11 3.22 -12.99
N PHE A 30 -6.23 3.24 -12.27
CA PHE A 30 -6.26 3.17 -10.82
C PHE A 30 -5.67 1.84 -10.30
N SER A 31 -5.83 0.74 -11.04
CA SER A 31 -5.28 -0.55 -10.62
C SER A 31 -3.75 -0.54 -10.59
N GLU A 32 -3.12 0.01 -11.63
CA GLU A 32 -1.68 0.27 -11.64
C GLU A 32 -1.28 1.27 -10.55
N LEU A 33 -2.08 2.32 -10.31
CA LEU A 33 -1.81 3.28 -9.24
C LEU A 33 -1.83 2.61 -7.86
N ASP A 34 -2.82 1.76 -7.57
CA ASP A 34 -2.93 1.04 -6.31
C ASP A 34 -1.75 0.09 -6.09
N GLY A 35 -1.29 -0.60 -7.12
CA GLY A 35 -0.09 -1.43 -7.07
C GLY A 35 1.16 -0.62 -6.73
N PHE A 36 1.32 0.52 -7.40
CA PHE A 36 2.40 1.47 -7.15
C PHE A 36 2.39 2.00 -5.70
N LEU A 37 1.24 2.47 -5.21
CA LEU A 37 1.10 2.94 -3.84
C LEU A 37 1.29 1.83 -2.81
N THR A 38 0.84 0.61 -3.11
CA THR A 38 1.06 -0.56 -2.25
C THR A 38 2.55 -0.84 -2.09
N ALA A 39 3.31 -0.85 -3.19
CA ALA A 39 4.75 -1.10 -3.15
C ALA A 39 5.52 0.02 -2.40
N LEU A 40 5.11 1.28 -2.55
CA LEU A 40 5.67 2.39 -1.77
C LEU A 40 5.44 2.23 -0.27
N ALA A 41 4.28 1.72 0.15
CA ALA A 41 4.00 1.43 1.55
C ALA A 41 4.69 0.14 2.04
N SER A 42 4.85 -0.84 1.14
CA SER A 42 5.43 -2.15 1.46
C SER A 42 6.96 -2.14 1.55
N GLY A 43 7.62 -1.18 0.89
CA GLY A 43 9.06 -1.19 0.63
C GLY A 43 9.98 -0.89 1.82
N PRO A 44 11.30 -0.95 1.58
CA PRO A 44 12.35 -0.80 2.60
C PRO A 44 12.40 0.61 3.19
N ASP A 45 12.14 1.63 2.37
CA ASP A 45 12.29 3.04 2.74
C ASP A 45 10.98 3.81 2.52
N MET A 46 10.72 4.79 3.39
CA MET A 46 9.63 5.74 3.19
C MET A 46 10.11 6.86 2.29
N LEU A 47 9.61 6.89 1.05
CA LEU A 47 9.90 7.96 0.10
C LEU A 47 9.01 9.19 0.37
N LEU A 48 9.61 10.37 0.29
CA LEU A 48 8.87 11.63 0.31
C LEU A 48 8.02 11.77 -0.96
N PRO A 49 6.84 12.41 -0.90
CA PRO A 49 6.00 12.62 -2.08
C PRO A 49 6.74 13.20 -3.28
N SER A 50 7.69 14.13 -3.07
CA SER A 50 8.48 14.70 -4.16
C SER A 50 9.38 13.70 -4.90
N GLN A 51 9.67 12.55 -4.30
CA GLN A 51 10.53 11.51 -4.90
C GLN A 51 9.74 10.53 -5.76
N TRP A 52 8.46 10.27 -5.44
CA TRP A 52 7.67 9.25 -6.11
C TRP A 52 6.48 9.80 -6.90
N MET A 53 5.90 10.96 -6.53
CA MET A 53 4.75 11.52 -7.25
C MET A 53 5.02 11.81 -8.73
N PRO A 54 6.23 12.27 -9.15
CA PRO A 54 6.49 12.49 -10.56
C PRO A 54 6.32 11.23 -11.41
N TRP A 55 6.67 10.07 -10.84
CA TRP A 55 6.61 8.76 -11.50
C TRP A 55 5.20 8.21 -11.75
N ILE A 56 4.17 8.88 -11.22
CA ILE A 56 2.78 8.64 -11.65
C ILE A 56 2.62 9.03 -13.12
N TRP A 57 3.31 10.08 -13.55
CA TRP A 57 3.14 10.66 -14.89
C TRP A 57 4.26 10.26 -15.86
N GLY A 58 5.33 9.64 -15.36
CA GLY A 58 6.54 9.32 -16.14
C GLY A 58 7.74 9.78 -15.35
N ASP A 59 8.04 11.07 -15.40
CA ASP A 59 9.07 11.72 -14.58
C ASP A 59 8.77 13.21 -14.30
N GLU A 60 9.79 14.00 -13.91
CA GLU A 60 9.64 15.44 -13.66
C GLU A 60 9.25 16.26 -14.90
N GLU A 61 9.52 15.78 -16.12
CA GLU A 61 9.21 16.44 -17.39
C GLU A 61 7.78 16.14 -17.87
N ASP A 62 7.21 15.01 -17.49
CA ASP A 62 5.87 14.55 -17.89
C ASP A 62 4.72 15.05 -16.99
N GLN A 63 4.98 16.02 -16.12
CA GLN A 63 3.97 16.47 -15.15
C GLN A 63 2.71 17.07 -15.81
N PRO A 64 1.52 16.77 -15.29
CA PRO A 64 0.27 17.20 -15.89
C PRO A 64 0.13 18.73 -15.79
N THR A 65 -0.24 19.35 -16.92
CA THR A 65 -0.70 20.74 -16.90
C THR A 65 -2.21 20.76 -16.66
N TRP A 66 -2.60 20.76 -15.39
CA TRP A 66 -4.01 20.75 -14.98
C TRP A 66 -4.80 21.89 -15.61
N GLN A 67 -5.91 21.53 -16.27
CA GLN A 67 -6.86 22.49 -16.82
C GLN A 67 -7.56 23.28 -15.71
N TYR A 68 -7.90 22.60 -14.59
CA TYR A 68 -8.56 23.23 -13.46
C TYR A 68 -7.93 22.82 -12.12
N GLU A 69 -7.79 23.80 -11.21
CA GLU A 69 -7.20 23.59 -9.87
C GLU A 69 -7.97 22.57 -9.01
N HIS A 70 -9.29 22.46 -9.20
CA HIS A 70 -10.10 21.50 -8.46
C HIS A 70 -9.85 20.05 -8.90
N GLU A 71 -9.49 19.82 -10.17
CA GLU A 71 -9.10 18.47 -10.65
C GLU A 71 -7.83 18.02 -9.92
N ALA A 72 -6.80 18.89 -9.89
CA ALA A 72 -5.56 18.61 -9.17
C ALA A 72 -5.81 18.33 -7.68
N THR A 73 -6.61 19.18 -7.04
CA THR A 73 -6.94 19.04 -5.61
C THR A 73 -7.63 17.71 -5.34
N GLN A 74 -8.65 17.36 -6.12
CA GLN A 74 -9.39 16.11 -5.97
C GLN A 74 -8.48 14.90 -6.23
N PHE A 75 -7.64 14.95 -7.27
CA PHE A 75 -6.67 13.89 -7.57
C PHE A 75 -5.73 13.62 -6.39
N PHE A 76 -5.16 14.68 -5.80
CA PHE A 76 -4.27 14.54 -4.64
C PHE A 76 -5.00 14.04 -3.39
N GLU A 77 -6.25 14.46 -3.16
CA GLU A 77 -7.06 13.96 -2.04
C GLU A 77 -7.30 12.45 -2.17
N ILE A 78 -7.67 11.99 -3.36
CA ILE A 78 -7.90 10.56 -3.64
C ILE A 78 -6.58 9.77 -3.51
N LEU A 79 -5.49 10.28 -4.07
CA LEU A 79 -4.15 9.69 -3.99
C LEU A 79 -3.70 9.47 -2.53
N ILE A 80 -3.88 10.48 -1.67
CA ILE A 80 -3.54 10.41 -0.25
C ILE A 80 -4.47 9.41 0.48
N ASN A 81 -5.76 9.40 0.17
CA ASN A 81 -6.69 8.44 0.76
C ASN A 81 -6.33 6.99 0.38
N ALA A 82 -5.97 6.74 -0.88
CA ALA A 82 -5.49 5.44 -1.34
C ALA A 82 -4.20 5.01 -0.62
N MET A 83 -3.21 5.89 -0.51
CA MET A 83 -1.97 5.61 0.21
C MET A 83 -2.23 5.30 1.70
N ASN A 84 -3.09 6.07 2.35
CA ASN A 84 -3.44 5.88 3.76
C ASN A 84 -4.21 4.56 3.98
N ARG A 85 -5.14 4.21 3.07
CA ARG A 85 -5.84 2.93 3.06
C ARG A 85 -4.83 1.78 3.01
N ASN A 86 -3.91 1.81 2.04
CA ASN A 86 -2.93 0.73 1.85
C ASN A 86 -1.98 0.64 3.05
N SER A 87 -1.46 1.77 3.52
CA SER A 87 -0.59 1.82 4.70
C SER A 87 -1.27 1.29 5.96
N THR A 88 -2.52 1.70 6.22
CA THR A 88 -3.29 1.24 7.39
C THR A 88 -3.60 -0.24 7.31
N ALA A 89 -4.02 -0.72 6.14
CA ALA A 89 -4.33 -2.13 5.94
C ALA A 89 -3.06 -3.00 6.11
N LEU A 90 -1.95 -2.62 5.47
CA LEU A 90 -0.69 -3.36 5.58
C LEU A 90 -0.12 -3.38 7.01
N MET A 91 -0.24 -2.28 7.75
CA MET A 91 0.39 -2.11 9.06
C MET A 91 -0.49 -2.59 10.23
N ASP A 92 -1.77 -2.19 10.26
CA ASP A 92 -2.64 -2.40 11.42
C ASP A 92 -3.65 -3.54 11.22
N LYS A 93 -4.05 -3.80 9.97
CA LYS A 93 -5.12 -4.74 9.64
C LYS A 93 -4.82 -5.59 8.40
N PRO A 94 -3.74 -6.39 8.41
CA PRO A 94 -3.28 -7.10 7.20
C PRO A 94 -4.32 -8.08 6.64
N SER A 95 -5.24 -8.58 7.47
CA SER A 95 -6.36 -9.43 7.02
C SER A 95 -7.45 -8.66 6.25
N GLU A 96 -7.48 -7.33 6.32
CA GLU A 96 -8.40 -6.46 5.58
C GLU A 96 -7.75 -5.87 4.32
N PHE A 97 -6.46 -6.13 4.07
CA PHE A 97 -5.77 -5.66 2.88
C PHE A 97 -6.34 -6.32 1.63
N GLN A 98 -6.67 -5.50 0.62
CA GLN A 98 -7.20 -5.92 -0.66
C GLN A 98 -6.58 -5.07 -1.78
N PRO A 99 -5.79 -5.68 -2.68
CA PRO A 99 -5.39 -5.04 -3.93
C PRO A 99 -6.61 -4.58 -4.74
N MET A 100 -6.50 -3.43 -5.39
CA MET A 100 -7.54 -2.91 -6.28
C MET A 100 -7.26 -3.36 -7.71
N PHE A 101 -7.62 -4.60 -8.02
CA PHE A 101 -7.54 -5.13 -9.39
C PHE A 101 -8.66 -4.54 -10.26
N GLU A 102 -8.36 -4.34 -11.53
CA GLU A 102 -9.38 -3.98 -12.52
C GLU A 102 -10.23 -5.20 -12.85
N SER A 103 -11.53 -5.00 -13.02
CA SER A 103 -12.46 -6.06 -13.42
C SER A 103 -13.48 -5.54 -14.42
N ILE A 104 -13.78 -6.34 -15.44
CA ILE A 104 -14.89 -6.09 -16.36
C ILE A 104 -16.03 -7.00 -15.96
N ALA A 105 -17.20 -6.40 -15.73
CA ALA A 105 -18.41 -7.14 -15.42
C ALA A 105 -18.70 -8.17 -16.52
N GLY A 106 -18.84 -9.43 -16.11
CA GLY A 106 -19.14 -10.52 -17.02
C GLY A 106 -20.56 -10.48 -17.58
N THR A 107 -20.86 -11.39 -18.51
CA THR A 107 -22.26 -11.59 -18.97
C THR A 107 -23.07 -12.34 -17.91
N GLU A 108 -24.40 -12.38 -18.02
CA GLU A 108 -25.24 -13.11 -17.03
C GLU A 108 -24.88 -14.60 -16.83
N GLU A 109 -24.07 -15.19 -17.71
CA GLU A 109 -23.62 -16.59 -17.67
C GLU A 109 -22.12 -16.77 -17.30
N GLY A 110 -21.33 -15.69 -17.19
CA GLY A 110 -19.91 -15.75 -16.81
C GLY A 110 -19.56 -14.65 -15.81
N GLY A 111 -18.85 -14.97 -14.74
CA GLY A 111 -18.50 -14.00 -13.70
C GLY A 111 -17.59 -12.87 -14.18
N ASP A 112 -17.23 -11.98 -13.25
CA ASP A 112 -16.40 -10.82 -13.53
C ASP A 112 -15.00 -11.28 -13.99
N GLN A 113 -14.51 -10.67 -15.08
CA GLN A 113 -13.18 -10.93 -15.59
C GLN A 113 -12.17 -10.00 -14.93
N TRP A 114 -11.14 -10.55 -14.29
CA TRP A 114 -10.13 -9.79 -13.57
C TRP A 114 -8.89 -9.52 -14.43
N PHE A 115 -8.32 -8.33 -14.27
CA PHE A 115 -7.08 -7.89 -14.92
C PHE A 115 -6.05 -7.57 -13.85
N LEU A 116 -5.11 -8.50 -13.64
CA LEU A 116 -4.12 -8.44 -12.56
C LEU A 116 -2.83 -7.72 -12.96
N ALA A 117 -2.51 -7.72 -14.25
CA ALA A 117 -1.26 -7.19 -14.78
C ALA A 117 -1.04 -5.69 -14.51
N PRO A 118 -2.05 -4.79 -14.64
CA PRO A 118 -1.87 -3.36 -14.34
C PRO A 118 -1.37 -3.14 -12.91
N TRP A 119 -2.00 -3.79 -11.94
CA TRP A 119 -1.58 -3.71 -10.54
C TRP A 119 -0.14 -4.17 -10.34
N CYS A 120 0.25 -5.29 -10.97
CA CYS A 120 1.60 -5.82 -10.88
C CYS A 120 2.64 -4.88 -11.51
N LEU A 121 2.32 -4.25 -12.65
CA LEU A 121 3.18 -3.28 -13.31
C LEU A 121 3.45 -2.07 -12.40
N GLY A 122 2.40 -1.55 -11.76
CA GLY A 122 2.51 -0.45 -10.82
C GLY A 122 3.39 -0.81 -9.62
N TYR A 123 3.21 -2.01 -9.07
CA TYR A 123 4.03 -2.52 -7.98
C TYR A 123 5.52 -2.53 -8.36
N LEU A 124 5.86 -3.08 -9.53
CA LEU A 124 7.24 -3.16 -10.01
C LEU A 124 7.83 -1.78 -10.33
N ARG A 125 7.02 -0.84 -10.82
CA ARG A 125 7.43 0.56 -11.01
C ARG A 125 7.90 1.17 -9.67
N ALA A 126 7.15 0.98 -8.60
CA ALA A 126 7.52 1.47 -7.27
C ALA A 126 8.77 0.76 -6.72
N VAL A 127 8.90 -0.55 -6.92
CA VAL A 127 10.11 -1.33 -6.60
C VAL A 127 11.34 -0.74 -7.29
N PHE A 128 11.22 -0.42 -8.58
CA PHE A 128 12.29 0.16 -9.40
C PHE A 128 12.72 1.55 -8.89
N ILE A 129 11.79 2.49 -8.70
CA ILE A 129 12.15 3.85 -8.28
C ILE A 129 12.66 3.93 -6.84
N SER A 130 12.29 2.93 -6.02
CA SER A 130 12.73 2.83 -4.62
C SER A 130 14.03 2.04 -4.47
N ASP A 131 14.63 1.55 -5.57
CA ASP A 131 15.88 0.78 -5.61
C ASP A 131 15.92 -0.33 -4.56
N TRP A 132 14.91 -1.21 -4.56
CA TRP A 132 14.80 -2.27 -3.56
C TRP A 132 16.06 -3.14 -3.53
N PRO A 133 16.66 -3.37 -2.35
CA PRO A 133 17.77 -4.31 -2.22
C PRO A 133 17.31 -5.74 -2.53
N ASP A 134 18.28 -6.59 -2.88
CA ASP A 134 18.05 -8.02 -3.12
C ASP A 134 17.29 -8.66 -1.95
N LEU A 135 16.25 -9.42 -2.30
CA LEU A 135 15.47 -10.22 -1.35
C LEU A 135 16.18 -11.55 -1.08
N PRO A 136 16.06 -12.10 0.14
CA PRO A 136 16.48 -13.47 0.42
C PRO A 136 15.59 -14.48 -0.31
N GLU A 137 16.10 -15.69 -0.52
CA GLU A 137 15.42 -16.80 -1.24
C GLU A 137 14.01 -17.11 -0.70
N ASP A 138 13.80 -16.96 0.61
CA ASP A 138 12.48 -17.17 1.23
C ASP A 138 11.43 -16.11 0.85
N PHE A 139 11.82 -15.01 0.21
CA PHE A 139 10.94 -13.90 -0.17
C PHE A 139 11.06 -13.49 -1.65
N ASP A 140 12.11 -13.90 -2.36
CA ASP A 140 12.32 -13.55 -3.77
C ASP A 140 11.17 -14.02 -4.67
N HIS A 141 10.61 -15.19 -4.38
CA HIS A 141 9.54 -15.81 -5.18
C HIS A 141 8.25 -15.00 -5.14
N TRP A 142 8.01 -14.21 -4.09
CA TRP A 142 6.84 -13.33 -4.03
C TRP A 142 6.98 -12.16 -4.99
N LEU A 143 8.18 -11.58 -5.09
CA LEU A 143 8.43 -10.54 -6.08
C LEU A 143 8.45 -11.12 -7.50
N ALA A 144 9.02 -12.31 -7.68
CA ALA A 144 9.01 -13.01 -8.96
C ALA A 144 7.59 -13.38 -9.43
N LEU A 145 6.66 -13.67 -8.51
CA LEU A 145 5.25 -13.88 -8.84
C LEU A 145 4.64 -12.60 -9.42
N ILE A 146 4.83 -11.46 -8.74
CA ILE A 146 4.35 -10.15 -9.22
C ILE A 146 4.97 -9.82 -10.59
N GLU A 147 6.27 -10.05 -10.75
CA GLU A 147 6.97 -9.88 -12.03
C GLU A 147 6.35 -10.72 -13.13
N GLN A 148 6.12 -12.02 -12.89
CA GLN A 148 5.51 -12.93 -13.86
C GLN A 148 4.13 -12.46 -14.29
N GLN A 149 3.28 -12.03 -13.35
CA GLN A 149 1.92 -11.60 -13.67
C GLN A 149 1.86 -10.25 -14.39
N SER A 150 2.88 -9.39 -14.25
CA SER A 150 2.93 -8.11 -14.95
C SER A 150 2.99 -8.24 -16.49
N PHE A 151 3.49 -9.36 -17.01
CA PHE A 151 3.62 -9.62 -18.45
C PHE A 151 2.41 -10.34 -19.05
N GLN A 152 1.40 -10.74 -18.26
CA GLN A 152 0.18 -11.35 -18.79
C GLN A 152 -0.69 -10.29 -19.48
N GLN A 153 -0.46 -10.07 -20.78
CA GLN A 153 -1.15 -9.03 -21.56
C GLN A 153 -2.18 -9.54 -22.57
N HIS A 154 -2.31 -10.85 -22.81
CA HIS A 154 -3.19 -11.33 -23.87
C HIS A 154 -4.59 -11.66 -23.34
N ALA A 155 -5.57 -10.83 -23.68
CA ALA A 155 -6.99 -11.06 -23.39
C ALA A 155 -7.49 -12.46 -23.81
N GLU A 156 -6.89 -13.07 -24.83
CA GLU A 156 -7.18 -14.46 -25.26
C GLU A 156 -6.67 -15.52 -24.26
N GLU A 157 -5.56 -15.26 -23.57
CA GLU A 157 -5.03 -16.15 -22.51
C GLU A 157 -5.82 -15.98 -21.21
N LEU A 158 -6.24 -14.76 -20.86
CA LEU A 158 -7.11 -14.51 -19.70
C LEU A 158 -8.53 -15.05 -19.90
N ALA A 159 -9.11 -14.89 -21.10
CA ALA A 159 -10.43 -15.43 -21.44
C ALA A 159 -10.48 -16.97 -21.47
N ALA A 160 -9.30 -17.63 -21.52
CA ALA A 160 -9.17 -19.07 -21.43
C ALA A 160 -8.97 -19.58 -19.99
N GLN A 161 -8.73 -18.68 -19.03
CA GLN A 161 -8.63 -19.03 -17.61
C GLN A 161 -10.02 -19.10 -16.99
N ASP A 162 -10.22 -20.11 -16.15
CA ASP A 162 -11.42 -20.26 -15.35
C ASP A 162 -11.46 -19.17 -14.26
N GLU A 163 -12.66 -18.70 -13.91
CA GLU A 163 -12.89 -17.63 -12.92
C GLU A 163 -12.22 -17.95 -11.57
N ASP A 164 -12.30 -19.22 -11.15
CA ASP A 164 -11.67 -19.72 -9.93
C ASP A 164 -10.14 -19.56 -9.94
N ALA A 165 -9.50 -19.75 -11.10
CA ALA A 165 -8.04 -19.61 -11.23
C ALA A 165 -7.59 -18.15 -11.14
N GLN A 166 -8.38 -17.21 -11.68
CA GLN A 166 -8.10 -15.78 -11.57
C GLN A 166 -8.25 -15.31 -10.12
N ALA A 167 -9.30 -15.77 -9.43
CA ALA A 167 -9.52 -15.47 -8.02
C ALA A 167 -8.41 -16.05 -7.12
N GLU A 168 -7.94 -17.27 -7.41
CA GLU A 168 -6.81 -17.88 -6.72
C GLU A 168 -5.53 -17.04 -6.91
N MET A 169 -5.20 -16.65 -8.14
CA MET A 169 -4.04 -15.81 -8.45
C MET A 169 -4.13 -14.42 -7.79
N ALA A 170 -5.30 -13.79 -7.78
CA ALA A 170 -5.54 -12.54 -7.05
C ALA A 170 -5.26 -12.71 -5.55
N GLY A 171 -5.64 -13.85 -4.97
CA GLY A 171 -5.31 -14.24 -3.60
C GLY A 171 -3.81 -14.42 -3.37
N GLU A 172 -3.10 -15.08 -4.30
CA GLU A 172 -1.65 -15.26 -4.21
C GLU A 172 -0.89 -13.93 -4.29
N LEU A 173 -1.28 -13.02 -5.19
CA LEU A 173 -0.72 -11.66 -5.28
C LEU A 173 -0.98 -10.85 -4.01
N THR A 174 -2.17 -11.01 -3.41
CA THR A 174 -2.48 -10.38 -2.11
C THR A 174 -1.52 -10.88 -1.02
N ILE A 175 -1.27 -12.19 -0.96
CA ILE A 175 -0.32 -12.79 -0.02
C ILE A 175 1.10 -12.30 -0.31
N ALA A 176 1.51 -12.22 -1.59
CA ALA A 176 2.82 -11.73 -1.99
C ALA A 176 3.09 -10.32 -1.45
N ALA A 177 2.14 -9.39 -1.64
CA ALA A 177 2.26 -8.03 -1.14
C ALA A 177 2.40 -7.98 0.39
N LEU A 178 1.61 -8.78 1.11
CA LEU A 178 1.67 -8.89 2.57
C LEU A 178 3.01 -9.47 3.05
N MET A 179 3.54 -10.48 2.38
CA MET A 179 4.80 -11.13 2.73
C MET A 179 6.00 -10.21 2.48
N LEU A 180 6.01 -9.48 1.36
CA LEU A 180 7.03 -8.48 1.04
C LEU A 180 6.97 -7.31 2.04
N HIS A 181 5.78 -6.79 2.35
CA HIS A 181 5.62 -5.76 3.38
C HIS A 181 6.11 -6.24 4.74
N ARG A 182 5.75 -7.46 5.14
CA ARG A 182 6.18 -8.05 6.41
C ARG A 182 7.69 -8.10 6.50
N TYR A 183 8.37 -8.59 5.46
CA TYR A 183 9.82 -8.67 5.42
C TYR A 183 10.47 -7.30 5.63
N TRP A 184 10.09 -6.30 4.82
CA TRP A 184 10.68 -4.97 4.92
C TRP A 184 10.28 -4.24 6.19
N LEU A 185 9.08 -4.46 6.73
CA LEU A 185 8.71 -3.94 8.05
C LEU A 185 9.65 -4.49 9.13
N GLU A 186 9.94 -5.79 9.12
CA GLU A 186 10.89 -6.41 10.05
C GLU A 186 12.30 -5.81 9.91
N GLN A 187 12.76 -5.48 8.69
CA GLN A 187 14.05 -4.81 8.45
C GLN A 187 14.09 -3.34 8.91
N ARG A 188 12.96 -2.62 8.78
CA ARG A 188 12.81 -1.23 9.24
C ARG A 188 12.79 -1.13 10.76
N LEU A 189 12.39 -2.18 11.45
CA LEU A 189 12.38 -2.22 12.92
C LEU A 189 13.83 -2.26 13.44
N PRO A 190 14.19 -1.41 14.40
CA PRO A 190 15.54 -1.41 14.95
C PRO A 190 15.88 -2.75 15.59
N VAL A 191 16.96 -3.38 15.11
CA VAL A 191 17.50 -4.69 15.54
C VAL A 191 17.85 -4.73 17.04
N ASP A 192 17.96 -3.55 17.69
CA ASP A 192 18.27 -3.37 19.12
C ASP A 192 17.15 -2.64 19.89
N SER A 193 15.89 -2.99 19.67
CA SER A 193 14.93 -2.87 20.76
C SER A 193 14.91 -4.21 21.47
N PRO A 194 15.61 -4.40 22.61
CA PRO A 194 15.28 -5.54 23.45
C PRO A 194 13.79 -5.43 23.68
N THR A 195 13.05 -6.50 23.43
CA THR A 195 11.72 -6.67 23.98
C THR A 195 11.92 -6.73 25.49
N GLU A 196 12.18 -5.58 26.11
CA GLU A 196 12.09 -5.42 27.53
C GLU A 196 10.60 -5.55 27.77
N THR A 197 10.14 -6.79 27.99
CA THR A 197 8.94 -7.06 28.76
C THR A 197 8.98 -6.03 29.87
N LEU A 198 8.10 -5.02 29.82
CA LEU A 198 8.07 -3.89 30.75
C LEU A 198 8.45 -4.42 32.13
N ARG A 199 9.72 -4.27 32.52
CA ARG A 199 10.15 -4.64 33.85
C ARG A 199 9.45 -3.59 34.66
N ARG A 200 8.30 -3.97 35.22
CA ARG A 200 7.54 -3.14 36.14
C ARG A 200 8.59 -2.60 37.10
N GLY A 201 8.91 -1.31 36.97
CA GLY A 201 9.94 -0.67 37.80
C GLY A 201 9.67 -1.01 39.26
N PRO A 202 10.68 -1.00 40.14
CA PRO A 202 10.55 -1.46 41.51
C PRO A 202 9.24 -0.94 42.10
N LYS A 203 8.34 -1.86 42.48
CA LYS A 203 6.98 -1.53 42.93
C LYS A 203 7.10 -0.48 44.02
N VAL A 204 6.70 0.77 43.73
CA VAL A 204 6.77 1.84 44.71
C VAL A 204 5.86 1.46 45.89
N GLY A 205 6.44 1.39 47.07
CA GLY A 205 5.72 0.98 48.27
C GLY A 205 4.66 2.02 48.60
N ARG A 206 3.51 1.57 49.12
CA ARG A 206 2.38 2.45 49.49
C ARG A 206 2.79 3.60 50.42
N ASN A 207 3.86 3.44 51.21
CA ASN A 207 4.37 4.47 52.12
C ASN A 207 5.63 5.21 51.63
N ASP A 208 6.15 4.89 50.45
CA ASP A 208 7.37 5.49 49.90
C ASP A 208 7.11 6.90 49.37
N PRO A 209 8.15 7.74 49.22
CA PRO A 209 8.02 9.05 48.58
C PRO A 209 7.41 8.92 47.17
N CYS A 210 6.42 9.76 46.87
CA CYS A 210 5.71 9.70 45.61
C CYS A 210 6.59 10.22 44.46
N PRO A 211 6.75 9.46 43.36
CA PRO A 211 7.64 9.84 42.26
C PRO A 211 7.13 11.03 41.43
N CYS A 212 5.92 11.56 41.66
CA CYS A 212 5.41 12.75 40.96
C CYS A 212 6.01 14.07 41.46
N GLY A 213 6.95 14.03 42.43
CA GLY A 213 7.63 15.21 42.94
C GLY A 213 6.85 16.02 43.98
N SER A 214 5.71 15.51 44.47
CA SER A 214 4.86 16.21 45.44
C SER A 214 5.42 16.29 46.87
N GLY A 215 6.48 15.54 47.17
CA GLY A 215 7.05 15.42 48.52
C GLY A 215 6.22 14.61 49.51
N LYS A 216 5.08 14.03 49.09
CA LYS A 216 4.18 13.22 49.94
C LYS A 216 4.42 11.71 49.77
N LYS A 217 3.92 10.89 50.69
CA LYS A 217 3.92 9.42 50.55
C LYS A 217 2.97 9.00 49.42
N PHE A 218 3.31 7.95 48.65
CA PHE A 218 2.58 7.50 47.47
C PHE A 218 1.07 7.32 47.72
N LYS A 219 0.69 6.69 48.84
CA LYS A 219 -0.73 6.51 49.21
C LYS A 219 -1.54 7.78 49.40
N GLN A 220 -0.89 8.89 49.76
CA GLN A 220 -1.56 10.15 50.04
C GLN A 220 -1.53 11.11 48.85
N CYS A 221 -0.87 10.71 47.75
CA CYS A 221 -0.72 11.55 46.57
C CYS A 221 -1.44 10.96 45.35
N CYS A 222 -1.21 9.69 45.04
CA CYS A 222 -1.63 9.09 43.76
C CYS A 222 -2.47 7.81 43.96
N LEU A 223 -2.83 7.47 45.20
CA LEU A 223 -3.61 6.26 45.53
C LEU A 223 -4.97 6.62 46.17
N HIS A 224 -5.49 7.80 45.82
CA HIS A 224 -6.81 8.32 46.21
C HIS A 224 -7.69 8.43 44.98
#